data_AF-A0A967H742-F1
#
_entry.id   AF-A0A967H742-F1
#
_cell.length_a   1.000
_cell.length_b   1.000
_cell.length_c   1.000
_cell.angle_alpha   90.00
_cell.angle_beta   90.00
_cell.angle_gamma   90.00
#
_symmetry.space_group_name_H-M   'P 1'
#
loop_
_entity.id
_entity.type
_entity.pdbx_description
1 polymer ?
#
loop_
_entity_poly.entity_id
_entity_poly.type
_entity_poly.pdbx_seq_one_letter_code
_entity_poly.pdbx_strand_id
1 'polypeptide(L)'
;MKKYVLIGLSVVVIIIVVFLARKNGKSDQVAYTTVPVTRGTIVEKALAVGTITPLYEIQVKSKIPGIIRSIYTEVGEEISEGEALVEIT
;
A
#
# COMPACT_ATOMS: atom_id res chain seq x y z
N MET A 1 22.51 69.46 45.35
CA MET A 1 22.51 69.14 43.90
C MET A 1 23.05 67.73 43.61
N LYS A 2 24.20 67.31 44.18
CA LYS A 2 24.81 65.97 43.95
C LYS A 2 23.91 64.75 44.27
N LYS A 3 23.06 64.84 45.31
CA LYS A 3 22.13 63.75 45.72
C LYS A 3 21.04 63.45 44.69
N TYR A 4 20.52 64.46 44.00
CA TYR A 4 19.51 64.29 42.94
C TYR A 4 20.11 63.72 41.65
N VAL A 5 21.35 64.07 41.33
CA VAL A 5 22.09 63.50 40.18
C VAL A 5 22.38 62.02 40.41
N LEU A 6 22.75 61.62 41.64
CA LEU A 6 22.95 60.22 42.00
C LEU A 6 21.66 59.38 41.94
N ILE A 7 20.53 59.95 42.37
CA ILE A 7 19.21 59.29 42.27
C ILE A 7 18.81 59.12 40.80
N GLY A 8 18.97 60.17 39.98
CA GLY A 8 18.68 60.08 38.54
C GLY A 8 19.55 59.03 37.84
N LEU A 9 20.84 58.96 38.15
CA LEU A 9 21.75 57.97 37.58
C LEU A 9 21.38 56.54 38.00
N SER A 10 20.99 56.34 39.26
CA SER A 10 20.51 55.04 39.76
C SER A 10 19.25 54.58 39.02
N VAL A 11 18.29 55.47 38.77
CA VAL A 11 17.06 55.16 38.02
C VAL A 11 17.39 54.76 36.58
N VAL A 12 18.31 55.48 35.93
CA VAL A 12 18.75 55.16 34.56
C VAL A 12 19.43 53.78 34.50
N VAL A 13 20.30 53.47 35.46
CA VAL A 13 20.96 52.16 35.55
C VAL A 13 19.93 51.04 35.75
N ILE A 14 18.94 51.23 36.61
CA ILE A 14 17.87 50.25 36.84
C ILE A 14 17.06 50.01 35.56
N ILE A 15 16.72 51.08 34.82
CA ILE A 15 15.99 50.96 33.54
C ILE A 15 16.81 50.16 32.53
N ILE A 16 18.11 50.41 32.43
CA ILE A 16 19.00 49.70 31.50
C ILE A 16 19.10 48.21 31.87
N VAL A 17 19.25 47.89 33.15
CA VAL A 17 19.31 46.50 33.64
C VAL A 17 18.01 45.75 33.36
N VAL A 18 16.85 46.37 33.61
CA VAL A 18 15.54 45.78 33.31
C VAL A 18 15.35 45.57 31.81
N PHE A 19 15.82 46.51 30.98
CA PHE A 19 15.73 46.40 29.52
C PHE A 19 16.60 45.26 28.97
N LEU A 20 17.84 45.13 29.47
CA LEU A 20 18.74 44.04 29.10
C LEU A 20 18.24 42.68 29.56
N ALA A 21 17.69 42.59 30.78
CA ALA A 21 17.10 41.35 31.30
C ALA A 21 15.89 40.87 30.46
N ARG A 22 15.06 41.80 29.96
CA ARG A 22 13.93 41.46 29.08
C ARG A 22 14.37 41.02 27.68
N LYS A 23 15.49 41.53 27.17
CA LYS A 23 15.98 41.20 25.83
C LYS A 23 16.56 39.79 25.74
N ASN A 24 17.14 39.27 26.82
CA ASN A 24 17.75 37.92 26.84
C ASN A 24 16.74 36.76 26.97
N GLY A 25 15.44 37.04 27.13
CA GLY A 25 14.41 36.01 27.32
C GLY A 25 13.91 35.31 26.05
N LYS A 26 14.34 35.76 24.86
CA LYS A 26 13.96 35.13 23.59
C LYS A 26 15.08 34.22 23.10
N SER A 27 15.17 33.04 23.72
CA SER A 27 15.82 31.91 23.07
C SER A 27 14.95 31.56 21.86
N ASP A 28 15.52 31.72 20.65
CA ASP A 28 14.91 31.25 19.42
C ASP A 28 14.81 29.73 19.48
N GLN A 29 13.73 29.24 20.09
CA GLN A 29 13.39 27.82 20.07
C GLN A 29 13.03 27.47 18.63
N VAL A 30 13.93 26.77 17.96
CA VAL A 30 13.73 26.26 16.60
C VAL A 30 12.47 25.39 16.62
N ALA A 31 11.41 25.85 15.96
CA ALA A 31 10.15 25.14 15.89
C ALA A 31 10.21 24.07 14.79
N TYR A 32 10.01 22.81 15.17
CA TYR A 32 9.91 21.69 14.22
C TYR A 32 8.44 21.35 13.96
N THR A 33 8.11 21.13 12.69
CA THR A 33 6.81 20.58 12.32
C THR A 33 6.86 19.06 12.45
N THR A 34 5.99 18.51 13.31
CA THR A 34 5.84 17.06 13.49
C THR A 34 4.47 16.61 13.03
N VAL A 35 4.35 15.32 12.70
CA VAL A 35 3.08 14.69 12.34
C VAL A 35 2.85 13.46 13.22
N PRO A 36 1.60 13.16 13.59
CA PRO A 36 1.29 11.97 14.37
C PRO A 36 1.54 10.71 13.53
N VAL A 37 2.19 9.70 14.12
CA VAL A 37 2.41 8.39 13.48
C VAL A 37 1.35 7.39 13.95
N THR A 38 0.86 6.58 13.02
CA THR A 38 -0.09 5.49 13.29
C THR A 38 0.50 4.17 12.83
N ARG A 39 0.29 3.10 13.61
CA ARG A 39 0.67 1.75 13.18
C ARG A 39 -0.39 1.21 12.22
N GLY A 40 0.07 0.64 11.12
CA GLY A 40 -0.76 -0.04 10.14
C GLY A 40 0.01 -1.19 9.51
N THR A 41 -0.70 -2.13 8.91
CA THR A 41 -0.08 -3.27 8.23
C THR A 41 0.38 -2.84 6.84
N ILE A 42 1.63 -3.14 6.51
CA ILE A 42 2.17 -3.01 5.16
C ILE A 42 2.09 -4.39 4.52
N VAL A 43 1.40 -4.50 3.40
CA VAL A 43 1.27 -5.75 2.64
C VAL A 43 1.94 -5.55 1.30
N GLU A 44 3.01 -6.32 1.06
CA GLU A 44 3.63 -6.44 -0.24
C GLU A 44 2.93 -7.56 -1.02
N LYS A 45 2.41 -7.23 -2.21
CA LYS A 45 1.73 -8.20 -3.08
C LYS A 45 2.62 -8.48 -4.27
N ALA A 46 2.95 -9.75 -4.50
CA ALA A 46 3.54 -10.21 -5.74
C ALA A 46 2.43 -10.62 -6.72
N LEU A 47 2.58 -10.26 -7.99
CA LEU A 47 1.70 -10.73 -9.06
C LEU A 47 2.29 -12.00 -9.65
N ALA A 48 1.60 -13.12 -9.48
CA ALA A 48 1.91 -14.37 -10.16
C ALA A 48 0.90 -14.56 -11.31
N VAL A 49 1.42 -14.79 -12.52
CA VAL A 49 0.62 -15.16 -13.68
C VAL A 49 0.76 -16.66 -13.89
N GLY A 50 -0.36 -17.32 -14.17
CA GLY A 50 -0.40 -18.74 -14.49
C GLY A 50 -1.65 -19.08 -15.29
N THR A 51 -1.65 -20.22 -15.96
CA THR A 51 -2.81 -20.74 -16.69
C THR A 51 -3.46 -21.87 -15.89
N ILE A 52 -4.78 -22.01 -16.01
CA ILE A 52 -5.52 -23.12 -15.43
C ILE A 52 -5.54 -24.26 -16.46
N THR A 53 -5.13 -25.46 -16.05
CA THR A 53 -5.13 -26.66 -16.90
C THR A 53 -5.96 -27.77 -16.25
N PRO A 54 -6.64 -28.62 -17.05
CA PRO A 54 -7.33 -29.79 -16.51
C PRO A 54 -6.35 -30.72 -15.77
N LEU A 55 -6.82 -31.36 -14.69
CA LEU A 55 -6.04 -32.40 -14.01
C LEU A 55 -5.91 -33.65 -14.89
N TYR A 56 -6.95 -33.95 -15.67
CA TYR A 56 -7.00 -35.06 -16.60
C TYR A 56 -7.50 -34.56 -17.95
N GLU A 57 -6.77 -34.89 -19.01
CA GLU A 57 -7.14 -34.62 -20.39
C GLU A 57 -6.95 -35.91 -21.19
N ILE A 58 -8.02 -36.37 -21.84
CA ILE A 58 -8.03 -37.64 -22.57
C ILE A 58 -8.35 -37.35 -24.03
N GLN A 59 -7.45 -37.74 -24.92
CA GLN A 59 -7.69 -37.69 -26.35
C GLN A 59 -8.38 -38.97 -26.81
N VAL A 60 -9.61 -38.84 -27.29
CA VAL A 60 -10.38 -39.97 -27.83
C VAL A 60 -10.00 -40.19 -29.31
N LYS A 61 -9.67 -41.43 -29.66
CA LYS A 61 -9.35 -41.86 -31.04
C LYS A 61 -10.13 -43.11 -31.39
N SER A 62 -10.45 -43.25 -32.69
CA SER A 62 -11.06 -44.49 -33.18
C SER A 62 -10.10 -45.67 -33.04
N LYS A 63 -10.65 -46.83 -32.66
CA LYS A 63 -9.92 -48.11 -32.62
C LYS A 63 -9.80 -48.77 -33.99
N ILE A 64 -10.64 -48.39 -34.95
CA ILE A 64 -10.71 -48.97 -36.29
C ILE A 64 -10.64 -47.86 -37.37
N PRO A 65 -10.08 -48.15 -38.56
CA PRO A 65 -10.22 -47.26 -39.70
C PRO A 65 -11.68 -47.25 -40.19
N GLY A 66 -12.17 -46.09 -40.62
CA GLY A 66 -13.53 -45.93 -41.15
C GLY A 66 -13.91 -44.47 -41.33
N ILE A 67 -15.12 -44.23 -41.84
CA ILE A 67 -15.69 -42.90 -42.06
C ILE A 67 -16.67 -42.57 -40.93
N ILE A 68 -16.62 -41.33 -40.42
CA ILE A 68 -17.60 -40.86 -39.42
C ILE A 68 -18.98 -40.79 -40.06
N ARG A 69 -19.94 -41.54 -39.53
CA ARG A 69 -21.34 -41.54 -39.98
C ARG A 69 -22.19 -40.56 -39.20
N SER A 70 -22.01 -40.49 -37.89
CA SER A 70 -22.75 -39.60 -36.99
C SER A 70 -21.92 -39.21 -35.77
N ILE A 71 -22.21 -38.05 -35.19
CA ILE A 71 -21.65 -37.54 -33.94
C ILE A 71 -22.82 -37.32 -32.98
N TYR A 72 -22.71 -37.82 -31.77
CA TYR A 72 -23.80 -37.84 -30.79
C TYR A 72 -23.68 -36.79 -29.69
N THR A 73 -22.55 -36.07 -29.62
CA THR A 73 -22.27 -35.10 -28.55
C THR A 73 -21.72 -33.78 -29.09
N GLU A 74 -21.94 -32.70 -28.35
CA GLU A 74 -21.44 -31.36 -28.65
C GLU A 74 -20.43 -30.85 -27.61
N VAL A 75 -19.66 -29.83 -27.98
CA VAL A 75 -18.64 -29.26 -27.09
C VAL A 75 -19.30 -28.62 -25.87
N GLY A 76 -18.88 -29.06 -24.68
CA GLY A 76 -19.38 -28.57 -23.40
C GLY A 76 -20.50 -29.42 -22.79
N GLU A 77 -20.93 -30.47 -23.49
CA GLU A 77 -21.84 -31.47 -22.95
C GLU A 77 -21.13 -32.40 -21.95
N GLU A 78 -21.86 -32.77 -20.89
CA GLU A 78 -21.37 -33.73 -19.90
C GLU A 78 -21.75 -35.14 -20.34
N ILE A 79 -20.77 -36.04 -20.38
CA ILE A 79 -20.93 -37.42 -20.83
C ILE A 79 -20.70 -38.41 -19.69
N SER A 80 -21.31 -39.59 -19.79
CA SER A 80 -21.11 -40.69 -18.85
C SER A 80 -20.19 -41.78 -19.40
N GLU A 81 -19.63 -42.60 -18.51
CA GLU A 81 -18.83 -43.75 -18.93
C GLU A 81 -19.66 -44.73 -19.78
N GLY A 82 -19.10 -45.13 -20.92
CA GLY A 82 -19.75 -46.05 -21.85
C GLY A 82 -20.71 -45.39 -22.85
N GLU A 83 -20.90 -44.08 -22.76
CA GLU A 83 -21.71 -43.32 -23.72
C GLU A 83 -21.06 -43.29 -25.11
N ALA A 84 -21.87 -43.51 -26.15
CA ALA A 84 -21.42 -43.51 -27.52
C ALA A 84 -21.25 -42.07 -28.02
N LEU A 85 -20.02 -41.69 -28.38
CA LEU A 85 -19.72 -40.32 -28.84
C LEU A 85 -19.87 -40.15 -30.36
N VAL A 86 -19.50 -41.19 -31.13
CA VAL A 86 -19.42 -41.14 -32.60
C VAL A 86 -19.71 -42.53 -33.17
N GLU A 87 -20.34 -42.58 -34.35
CA GLU A 87 -20.49 -43.81 -35.13
C GLU A 87 -19.57 -43.83 -36.35
N ILE A 88 -18.94 -44.98 -36.61
CA ILE A 88 -17.96 -45.18 -37.67
C ILE A 88 -18.40 -46.35 -38.56
N THR A 89 -18.28 -46.21 -39.88
CA THR A 89 -18.55 -47.25 -40.90
C THR A 89 -17.30 -47.60 -41.69
#